data_AF-A0A0D7QG69-F1
#
_entry.id   AF-A0A0D7QG69-F1
#
_cell.length_a   1.000
_cell.length_b   1.000
_cell.length_c   1.000
_cell.angle_alpha   90.00
_cell.angle_beta   90.00
_cell.angle_gamma   90.00
#
_symmetry.space_group_name_H-M   'P 1'
#
loop_
_entity.id
_entity.type
_entity.pdbx_description
1 polymer ?
#
loop_
_entity_poly.entity_id
_entity_poly.type
_entity_poly.pdbx_seq_one_letter_code
_entity_poly.pdbx_strand_id
1 'polypeptide(L)'
;MARDDGRYANSPLKPWFESLHSAYGQCCSDADGYVVADPDWESEHGHYRVHLDDEWVVVPDEAVITEPNKIGRTMVWKHYLDGHPLVRCFMPGSMT
;
A
#
# COMPACT_ATOMS: atom_id res chain seq x y z
N MET A 1 -0.86 -15.85 -7.38
CA MET A 1 -2.07 -15.87 -6.53
C MET A 1 -1.67 -15.26 -5.20
N ALA A 2 -1.99 -13.98 -4.98
CA ALA A 2 -1.80 -13.34 -3.68
C ALA A 2 -2.78 -13.99 -2.70
N ARG A 3 -2.27 -14.52 -1.59
CA ARG A 3 -3.06 -15.25 -0.59
C ARG A 3 -3.11 -14.37 0.64
N ASP A 4 -4.31 -13.93 1.01
CA ASP A 4 -4.56 -13.31 2.31
C ASP A 4 -4.11 -14.26 3.41
N ASP A 5 -2.91 -14.03 3.94
CA ASP A 5 -2.35 -14.80 5.05
C ASP A 5 -3.05 -14.45 6.39
N GLY A 6 -4.14 -13.66 6.37
CA GLY A 6 -5.02 -13.42 7.51
C GLY A 6 -4.38 -12.56 8.61
N ARG A 7 -3.30 -11.84 8.30
CA ARG A 7 -2.50 -11.09 9.28
C ARG A 7 -3.32 -10.09 10.09
N TYR A 8 -4.40 -9.56 9.51
CA TYR A 8 -5.34 -8.65 10.17
C TYR A 8 -6.74 -9.23 10.38
N ALA A 9 -6.95 -10.53 10.10
CA ALA A 9 -8.27 -11.16 10.19
C ALA A 9 -8.89 -11.08 11.60
N ASN A 10 -8.07 -11.01 12.65
CA ASN A 10 -8.49 -10.86 14.05
C ASN A 10 -8.23 -9.44 14.61
N SER A 11 -7.85 -8.48 13.76
CA SER A 11 -7.60 -7.10 14.19
C SER A 11 -8.92 -6.32 14.35
N PRO A 12 -9.07 -5.49 15.39
CA PRO A 12 -10.19 -4.54 15.46
C PRO A 12 -10.17 -3.52 14.31
N LEU A 13 -9.04 -3.39 13.60
CA LEU A 13 -8.90 -2.56 12.41
C LEU A 13 -9.36 -3.25 11.11
N LYS A 14 -9.79 -4.52 11.15
CA LYS A 14 -10.23 -5.26 9.96
C LYS A 14 -11.30 -4.50 9.14
N PRO A 15 -12.38 -3.95 9.74
CA PRO A 15 -13.38 -3.21 8.97
C PRO A 15 -12.81 -1.95 8.30
N TRP A 16 -11.79 -1.33 8.91
CA TRP A 16 -11.11 -0.20 8.33
C TRP A 16 -10.24 -0.63 7.14
N PHE A 17 -9.47 -1.71 7.27
CA PHE A 17 -8.71 -2.27 6.14
C PHE A 17 -9.61 -2.63 4.96
N GLU A 18 -10.77 -3.23 5.23
CA GLU A 18 -11.76 -3.60 4.20
C GLU A 18 -12.42 -2.38 3.54
N SER A 19 -12.42 -1.22 4.19
CA SER A 19 -12.91 0.04 3.62
C SER A 19 -11.89 0.78 2.74
N LEU A 20 -10.60 0.42 2.82
CA LEU A 20 -9.56 1.12 2.06
C LEU A 20 -9.72 0.88 0.56
N HIS A 21 -9.73 1.97 -0.18
CA HIS A 21 -9.80 1.98 -1.64
C HIS A 21 -8.95 3.12 -2.20
N SER A 22 -8.40 2.90 -3.38
CA SER A 22 -7.80 3.92 -4.23
C SER A 22 -8.70 4.16 -5.44
N ALA A 23 -8.29 5.02 -6.38
CA ALA A 23 -9.03 5.18 -7.63
C ALA A 23 -9.04 3.89 -8.47
N TYR A 24 -8.16 2.94 -8.18
CA TYR A 24 -8.11 1.63 -8.83
C TYR A 24 -9.06 0.60 -8.19
N GLY A 25 -9.76 0.95 -7.11
CA GLY A 25 -10.72 0.11 -6.40
C GLY A 25 -10.25 -0.30 -5.01
N GLN A 26 -10.81 -1.39 -4.48
CA GLN A 26 -10.50 -1.88 -3.14
C GLN A 26 -9.04 -2.33 -3.04
N CYS A 27 -8.36 -1.97 -1.94
CA CYS A 27 -6.92 -2.20 -1.82
C CYS A 27 -6.57 -3.68 -1.59
N CYS A 28 -7.39 -4.37 -0.80
CA CYS A 28 -7.19 -5.78 -0.44
C CYS A 28 -7.84 -6.76 -1.44
N SER A 29 -8.32 -6.30 -2.61
CA SER A 29 -9.08 -7.18 -3.55
C SER A 29 -8.20 -8.19 -4.27
N ASP A 30 -6.95 -7.81 -4.61
CA ASP A 30 -6.09 -8.57 -5.52
C ASP A 30 -4.65 -8.77 -4.99
N ALA A 31 -4.34 -8.16 -3.84
CA ALA A 31 -2.99 -8.03 -3.31
C ALA A 31 -2.99 -7.88 -1.79
N ASP A 32 -1.99 -8.45 -1.13
CA ASP A 32 -1.75 -8.21 0.29
C ASP A 32 -1.13 -6.83 0.52
N GLY A 33 -1.59 -6.15 1.57
CA GLY A 33 -0.97 -4.93 2.05
C GLY A 33 0.33 -5.25 2.77
N TYR A 34 1.45 -4.85 2.21
CA TYR A 34 2.76 -4.94 2.83
C TYR A 34 3.02 -3.69 3.66
N VAL A 35 3.46 -3.89 4.91
CA VAL A 35 4.07 -2.81 5.68
C VAL A 35 5.47 -2.61 5.10
N VAL A 36 5.72 -1.39 4.64
CA VAL A 36 7.01 -0.99 4.09
C VAL A 36 7.75 -0.26 5.22
N ALA A 37 9.01 -0.63 5.46
CA ALA A 37 9.83 0.08 6.45
C ALA A 37 10.23 1.46 5.89
N ASP A 38 10.50 2.43 6.76
CA ASP A 38 10.85 3.79 6.34
C ASP A 38 12.00 3.93 5.31
N PRO A 39 13.05 3.08 5.25
CA PRO A 39 14.07 3.19 4.18
C PRO A 39 13.59 2.74 2.79
N ASP A 40 12.40 2.14 2.70
CA ASP A 40 11.90 1.51 1.47
C ASP A 40 10.87 2.38 0.74
N TRP A 41 10.70 3.66 1.11
CA TRP A 41 9.89 4.62 0.36
C TRP A 41 10.40 6.05 0.52
N GLU A 42 10.13 6.89 -0.46
CA GLU A 42 10.50 8.31 -0.45
C GLU A 42 9.34 9.17 -0.94
N SER A 43 9.30 10.42 -0.48
CA SER A 43 8.40 11.45 -1.02
C SER A 43 9.18 12.61 -1.60
N GLU A 44 8.84 13.04 -2.81
CA GLU A 44 9.39 14.22 -3.44
C GLU A 44 8.26 15.05 -4.05
N HIS A 45 8.15 16.32 -3.67
CA HIS A 45 7.13 17.26 -4.20
C HIS A 45 5.67 16.77 -4.10
N GLY A 46 5.34 15.92 -3.12
CA GLY A 46 3.99 15.37 -2.93
C GLY A 46 3.73 14.07 -3.69
N HIS A 47 4.70 13.59 -4.46
CA HIS A 47 4.68 12.28 -5.09
C HIS A 47 5.49 11.28 -4.28
N TYR A 48 5.20 9.98 -4.45
CA TYR A 48 5.85 8.91 -3.70
C TYR A 48 6.54 7.92 -4.64
N ARG A 49 7.62 7.33 -4.17
CA ARG A 49 8.20 6.11 -4.74
C ARG A 49 8.46 5.10 -3.64
N VAL A 50 8.35 3.82 -3.96
CA VAL A 50 8.50 2.73 -3.02
C VAL A 50 9.43 1.68 -3.62
N HIS A 51 10.36 1.16 -2.82
CA HIS A 51 11.27 0.11 -3.21
C HIS A 51 10.61 -1.25 -2.99
N LEU A 52 10.31 -1.96 -4.07
CA LEU A 52 9.62 -3.24 -4.09
C LEU A 52 10.42 -4.22 -4.94
N ASP A 53 10.73 -5.40 -4.40
CA ASP A 53 11.41 -6.48 -5.14
C ASP A 53 12.69 -6.02 -5.86
N ASP A 54 13.52 -5.23 -5.16
CA ASP A 54 14.76 -4.64 -5.67
C ASP A 54 14.56 -3.61 -6.82
N GLU A 55 13.34 -3.10 -7.00
CA GLU A 55 12.97 -2.07 -7.96
C GLU A 55 12.36 -0.85 -7.27
N TRP A 56 12.75 0.36 -7.72
CA TRP A 56 12.05 1.59 -7.34
C TRP A 56 10.81 1.79 -8.20
N VAL A 57 9.64 1.70 -7.58
CA VAL A 57 8.35 1.88 -8.24
C VAL A 57 7.77 3.24 -7.89
N VAL A 58 7.45 4.03 -8.92
CA VAL A 58 6.71 5.29 -8.74
C VAL A 58 5.28 4.96 -8.33
N VAL A 59 4.79 5.60 -7.27
CA VAL A 59 3.41 5.49 -6.82
C VAL A 59 2.57 6.46 -7.66
N PRO A 60 1.60 5.97 -8.46
CA PRO A 60 0.65 6.85 -9.12
C PRO A 60 -0.16 7.63 -8.08
N ASP A 61 -0.45 8.90 -8.35
CA ASP A 61 -1.25 9.73 -7.43
C ASP A 61 -2.63 9.09 -7.17
N GLU A 62 -3.18 8.40 -8.17
CA GLU A 62 -4.44 7.66 -8.11
C GLU A 62 -4.40 6.44 -7.18
N ALA A 63 -3.20 5.91 -6.87
CA ALA A 63 -3.01 4.84 -5.90
C ALA A 63 -2.92 5.35 -4.46
N VAL A 64 -2.73 6.65 -4.24
CA VAL A 64 -2.58 7.21 -2.89
C VAL A 64 -3.93 7.19 -2.17
N ILE A 65 -3.97 6.53 -1.01
CA ILE A 65 -5.13 6.50 -0.14
C ILE A 65 -5.22 7.83 0.61
N THR A 66 -6.38 8.49 0.51
CA THR A 66 -6.66 9.76 1.19
C THR A 66 -7.31 9.60 2.56
N GLU A 67 -7.67 8.37 2.95
CA GLU A 67 -8.25 8.07 4.26
C GLU A 67 -7.21 8.23 5.39
N PRO A 68 -7.62 8.61 6.60
CA PRO A 68 -6.73 8.72 7.75
C PRO A 68 -5.98 7.40 8.03
N ASN A 69 -4.65 7.48 8.14
CA ASN A 69 -3.81 6.34 8.48
C ASN A 69 -3.96 5.95 9.97
N LYS A 70 -4.79 4.93 10.26
CA LYS A 70 -5.04 4.46 11.63
C LYS A 70 -3.94 3.57 12.21
N ILE A 71 -3.04 3.05 11.38
CA ILE A 71 -1.92 2.21 11.81
C ILE A 71 -0.63 3.01 12.02
N GLY A 72 -0.58 4.25 11.51
CA GLY A 72 0.55 5.17 11.62
C GLY A 72 1.80 4.76 10.83
N ARG A 73 1.70 3.69 10.01
CA ARG A 73 2.81 3.13 9.23
C ARG A 73 2.53 3.23 7.74
N THR A 74 3.59 3.31 6.94
CA THR A 74 3.47 3.24 5.49
C THR A 74 3.02 1.85 5.06
N MET A 75 2.04 1.79 4.16
CA MET A 75 1.53 0.54 3.60
C MET A 75 1.43 0.60 2.09
N VAL A 76 1.73 -0.51 1.43
CA VAL A 76 1.62 -0.66 -0.02
C VAL A 76 0.86 -1.94 -0.36
N TRP A 77 -0.07 -1.86 -1.29
CA TRP A 77 -0.72 -3.01 -1.90
C TRP A 77 -0.23 -3.08 -3.34
N LYS A 78 0.57 -4.12 -3.64
CA LYS A 78 1.20 -4.28 -4.95
C LYS A 78 0.61 -5.43 -5.72
N HIS A 79 0.54 -5.29 -7.04
CA HIS A 79 0.23 -6.38 -7.96
C HIS A 79 1.37 -6.49 -8.97
N TYR A 80 1.34 -7.52 -9.80
CA TYR A 80 2.35 -7.72 -10.83
C TYR A 80 1.73 -7.59 -12.21
N LEU A 81 2.39 -6.83 -13.09
CA LEU A 81 2.11 -6.79 -14.51
C LEU A 81 3.42 -7.09 -15.24
N ASP A 82 3.40 -8.08 -16.13
CA ASP A 82 4.57 -8.51 -16.91
C ASP A 82 5.83 -8.80 -16.06
N GLY A 83 5.63 -9.25 -14.81
CA GLY A 83 6.71 -9.58 -13.88
C GLY A 83 7.22 -8.39 -13.04
N HIS A 84 6.74 -7.18 -13.29
CA HIS A 84 7.12 -5.98 -12.55
C HIS A 84 6.08 -5.60 -11.47
N PRO A 85 6.52 -5.17 -10.28
CA PRO A 85 5.61 -4.72 -9.23
C PRO A 85 4.98 -3.36 -9.60
N LEU A 86 3.66 -3.28 -9.45
CA LEU A 86 2.87 -2.06 -9.61
C LEU A 86 2.08 -1.75 -8.34
N VAL A 87 1.96 -0.48 -8.01
CA VAL A 87 1.27 -0.01 -6.81
C VAL A 87 -0.22 0.17 -7.10
N ARG A 88 -1.06 -0.63 -6.43
CA ARG A 88 -2.52 -0.53 -6.49
C ARG A 88 -3.06 0.40 -5.42
N CYS A 89 -2.50 0.33 -4.21
CA CYS A 89 -2.75 1.29 -3.16
C CYS A 89 -1.49 1.63 -2.40
N PHE A 90 -1.40 2.87 -1.95
CA PHE A 90 -0.33 3.37 -1.11
C PHE A 90 -0.90 4.24 0.00
N MET A 91 -0.60 3.91 1.25
CA MET A 91 -0.93 4.73 2.40
C MET A 91 0.36 5.28 2.98
N PRO A 92 0.61 6.59 2.89
CA PRO A 92 1.78 7.19 3.52
C PRO A 92 1.68 7.06 5.04
N GLY A 93 2.80 6.70 5.67
CA GLY A 93 2.98 6.80 7.11
C GLY A 93 3.11 8.25 7.56
N SER A 94 2.94 8.47 8.85
CA SER A 94 3.29 9.75 9.44
C SER A 94 4.81 9.83 9.54
N MET A 95 5.47 10.62 8.67
CA MET A 95 6.86 11.02 8.91
C MET A 95 6.88 11.81 10.22
N THR A 96 7.44 11.24 11.28
CA THR A 96 7.66 11.92 12.56
C THR A 96 9.14 12.16 12.77
#